data_AF-A0AAW5RQX0-F1
#
_entry.id   AF-A0AAW5RQX0-F1
#
_cell.length_a   1.000
_cell.length_b   1.000
_cell.length_c   1.000
_cell.angle_alpha   90.00
_cell.angle_beta   90.00
_cell.angle_gamma   90.00
#
_symmetry.space_group_name_H-M   'P 1'
#
loop_
_entity.id
_entity.type
_entity.pdbx_description
1 polymer ?
#
loop_
_entity_poly.entity_id
_entity_poly.type
_entity_poly.pdbx_seq_one_letter_code
_entity_poly.pdbx_strand_id
1 'polypeptide(L)'
;MSYNQAEPTSHERAELAERAVRYFVGTVFKGRSPTTLHDDDLTDAMSDLICDLMHYANQQGLDAEYMLMRAKMNYGLEVSDEPVLDE
;
A
#
# COMPACT_ATOMS: atom_id res chain seq x y z
N MET A 1 10.40 9.24 29.46
CA MET A 1 10.87 8.03 28.73
C MET A 1 10.58 8.28 27.26
N SER A 2 11.61 8.45 26.43
CA SER A 2 11.43 8.57 24.98
C SER A 2 11.33 7.16 24.43
N TYR A 3 10.17 6.77 23.90
CA TYR A 3 10.08 5.56 23.11
C TYR A 3 10.78 5.84 21.77
N ASN A 4 12.09 5.61 21.72
CA ASN A 4 12.83 5.46 20.46
C ASN A 4 12.40 4.13 19.84
N GLN A 5 11.17 4.05 19.34
CA GLN A 5 10.87 3.02 18.35
C GLN A 5 11.50 3.52 17.05
N ALA A 6 12.45 2.74 16.52
CA ALA A 6 12.97 2.98 15.19
C ALA A 6 11.80 3.01 14.19
N GLU A 7 11.88 3.88 13.19
CA GLU A 7 10.89 3.87 12.11
C GLU A 7 10.85 2.48 11.45
N PRO A 8 9.67 1.98 11.07
CA PRO A 8 9.56 0.69 10.42
C PRO A 8 10.32 0.70 9.10
N THR A 9 11.09 -0.36 8.88
CA THR A 9 11.82 -0.61 7.63
C THR A 9 10.86 -0.75 6.45
N SER A 10 11.34 -0.56 5.22
CA SER A 10 10.53 -0.76 4.01
C SER A 10 9.93 -2.16 3.93
N HIS A 11 10.65 -3.18 4.41
CA HIS A 11 10.15 -4.55 4.49
C HIS A 11 8.96 -4.69 5.47
N GLU A 12 9.08 -4.15 6.68
CA GLU A 12 7.99 -4.16 7.66
C GLU A 12 6.77 -3.37 7.15
N ARG A 13 6.99 -2.25 6.45
CA ARG A 13 5.91 -1.49 5.81
C ARG A 13 5.25 -2.28 4.68
N ALA A 14 6.01 -3.05 3.91
CA ALA A 14 5.46 -3.94 2.87
C ALA A 14 4.58 -5.04 3.47
N GLU A 15 4.96 -5.63 4.61
CA GLU A 15 4.11 -6.58 5.33
C GLU A 15 2.79 -5.95 5.82
N LEU A 16 2.84 -4.69 6.28
CA LEU A 16 1.63 -3.96 6.67
C LEU A 16 0.71 -3.75 5.46
N ALA A 17 1.28 -3.41 4.30
CA ALA A 17 0.53 -3.31 3.06
C ALA A 17 -0.10 -4.65 2.65
N GLU A 18 0.64 -5.76 2.76
CA GLU A 18 0.11 -7.11 2.49
C GLU A 18 -1.11 -7.43 3.36
N ARG A 19 -1.08 -7.09 4.65
CA ARG A 19 -2.21 -7.30 5.57
C ARG A 19 -3.44 -6.51 5.16
N ALA A 20 -3.26 -5.26 4.71
CA ALA A 20 -4.35 -4.44 4.21
C ALA A 20 -4.99 -5.05 2.94
N VAL A 21 -4.16 -5.47 1.98
CA VAL A 21 -4.64 -6.14 0.75
C VAL A 21 -5.36 -7.44 1.10
N ARG A 22 -4.82 -8.26 1.99
CA ARG A 22 -5.45 -9.52 2.43
C ARG A 22 -6.82 -9.29 3.04
N TYR A 23 -6.96 -8.30 3.92
CA TYR A 23 -8.25 -7.96 4.53
C TYR A 23 -9.25 -7.45 3.49
N PHE A 24 -8.81 -6.57 2.60
CA PHE A 24 -9.63 -6.03 1.52
C PHE A 24 -10.14 -7.13 0.60
N VAL A 25 -9.23 -7.97 0.07
CA VAL A 25 -9.58 -9.10 -0.81
C VAL A 25 -10.53 -10.08 -0.12
N GLY A 26 -10.25 -10.43 1.15
CA GLY A 26 -11.15 -11.30 1.92
C GLY A 26 -12.55 -10.72 2.07
N THR A 27 -12.68 -9.39 2.16
CA THR A 27 -13.96 -8.70 2.30
C THR A 27 -14.70 -8.60 0.97
N VAL A 28 -14.03 -8.13 -0.09
CA VAL A 28 -14.64 -7.83 -1.40
C VAL A 28 -14.83 -9.08 -2.25
N PHE A 29 -13.89 -10.02 -2.20
CA PHE A 29 -13.88 -11.25 -3.01
C PHE A 29 -14.37 -12.47 -2.24
N LYS A 30 -15.34 -12.29 -1.32
CA LYS A 30 -16.07 -13.38 -0.64
C LYS A 30 -15.16 -14.38 0.10
N GLY A 31 -14.17 -13.88 0.83
CA GLY A 31 -13.27 -14.68 1.66
C GLY A 31 -12.08 -15.30 0.90
N ARG A 32 -11.85 -14.91 -0.35
CA ARG A 32 -10.63 -15.32 -1.07
C ARG A 32 -9.38 -14.70 -0.45
N SER A 33 -8.23 -15.30 -0.76
CA SER A 33 -6.91 -14.78 -0.41
C SER A 33 -6.26 -14.14 -1.64
N PRO A 34 -5.45 -13.07 -1.50
CA PRO A 34 -4.68 -12.51 -2.61
C PRO A 34 -3.90 -13.56 -3.39
N THR A 35 -3.31 -14.53 -2.68
CA THR A 35 -2.53 -15.65 -3.25
C THR A 35 -3.35 -16.66 -4.06
N THR A 36 -4.68 -16.53 -4.09
CA THR A 36 -5.59 -17.42 -4.82
C THR A 36 -6.30 -16.71 -5.98
N LEU A 37 -6.05 -15.41 -6.15
CA LEU A 37 -6.57 -14.62 -7.26
C LEU A 37 -5.73 -14.85 -8.52
N HIS A 38 -6.34 -14.64 -9.69
CA HIS A 38 -5.57 -14.45 -10.91
C HIS A 38 -4.81 -13.11 -10.82
N ASP A 39 -3.71 -12.95 -11.53
CA ASP A 39 -2.88 -11.73 -11.45
C ASP A 39 -3.65 -10.46 -11.83
N ASP A 40 -4.56 -10.57 -12.81
CA ASP A 40 -5.46 -9.48 -13.20
C ASP A 40 -6.44 -9.13 -12.07
N ASP A 41 -7.07 -10.14 -11.45
CA ASP A 41 -7.99 -9.94 -10.31
C ASP A 41 -7.26 -9.29 -9.11
N LEU A 42 -5.99 -9.66 -8.89
CA LEU A 42 -5.16 -9.07 -7.83
C LEU A 42 -4.82 -7.61 -8.15
N THR A 43 -4.50 -7.31 -9.41
CA THR A 43 -4.24 -5.95 -9.90
C THR A 43 -5.47 -5.06 -9.73
N ASP A 44 -6.65 -5.55 -10.11
CA ASP A 44 -7.91 -4.86 -9.92
C ASP A 44 -8.20 -4.62 -8.44
N ALA A 45 -8.04 -5.64 -7.59
CA ALA A 45 -8.27 -5.52 -6.15
C ALA A 45 -7.34 -4.47 -5.50
N MET A 46 -6.07 -4.42 -5.87
CA MET A 46 -5.14 -3.42 -5.34
C MET A 46 -5.48 -2.01 -5.85
N SER A 47 -5.93 -1.89 -7.10
CA SER A 47 -6.36 -0.61 -7.68
C SER A 47 -7.62 -0.07 -7.00
N ASP A 48 -8.59 -0.95 -6.72
CA ASP A 48 -9.81 -0.62 -5.97
C ASP A 48 -9.47 -0.17 -4.55
N LEU A 49 -8.55 -0.86 -3.86
CA LEU A 49 -8.11 -0.45 -2.53
C LEU A 49 -7.46 0.94 -2.53
N ILE A 50 -6.67 1.27 -3.55
CA ILE A 50 -6.10 2.63 -3.70
C ILE A 50 -7.22 3.66 -3.93
N CYS A 51 -8.21 3.34 -4.76
CA CYS A 51 -9.38 4.18 -5.00
C CYS A 51 -10.17 4.45 -3.72
N ASP A 52 -10.41 3.41 -2.92
CA ASP A 52 -11.11 3.50 -1.64
C ASP A 52 -10.35 4.37 -0.62
N LEU A 53 -9.01 4.27 -0.59
CA LEU A 53 -8.18 5.15 0.24
C LEU A 53 -8.28 6.62 -0.19
N MET A 54 -8.36 6.89 -1.49
CA MET A 54 -8.59 8.24 -2.00
C MET A 54 -9.98 8.78 -1.63
N HIS A 55 -11.02 7.94 -1.75
CA HIS A 55 -12.37 8.29 -1.29
C HIS A 55 -12.38 8.58 0.21
N TYR A 56 -11.71 7.75 1.02
CA TYR A 56 -11.60 7.96 2.45
C TYR A 56 -10.85 9.27 2.78
N ALA A 57 -9.75 9.58 2.10
CA ALA A 57 -9.01 10.83 2.28
C ALA A 57 -9.91 12.05 2.04
N ASN A 58 -10.69 12.05 0.96
CA ASN A 58 -11.66 13.11 0.67
C ASN A 58 -12.72 13.24 1.79
N GLN A 59 -13.21 12.13 2.33
CA GLN A 59 -14.16 12.14 3.45
C GLN A 59 -13.56 12.74 4.74
N GLN A 60 -12.24 12.64 4.91
CA GLN A 60 -11.50 13.28 6.00
C GLN A 60 -11.16 14.75 5.72
N GLY A 61 -11.60 15.32 4.58
CA GLY A 61 -11.28 16.69 4.17
C GLY A 61 -9.85 16.87 3.66
N LEU A 62 -9.17 15.76 3.32
CA LEU A 62 -7.85 15.79 2.69
C LEU A 62 -7.99 15.87 1.16
N ASP A 63 -7.00 16.47 0.50
CA ASP A 63 -6.91 16.45 -0.96
C ASP A 63 -6.36 15.09 -1.42
N ALA A 64 -7.25 14.24 -1.93
CA ALA A 64 -6.90 12.89 -2.36
C ALA A 64 -5.93 12.85 -3.55
N GLU A 65 -6.01 13.81 -4.48
CA GLU A 65 -5.11 13.90 -5.63
C GLU A 65 -3.70 14.28 -5.18
N TYR A 66 -3.61 15.27 -4.29
CA TYR A 66 -2.34 15.66 -3.69
C TYR A 66 -1.74 14.53 -2.83
N MET A 67 -2.57 13.78 -2.10
CA MET A 67 -2.14 12.59 -1.36
C MET A 67 -1.55 11.53 -2.29
N LEU A 68 -2.26 11.18 -3.38
CA LEU A 68 -1.80 10.20 -4.35
C LEU A 68 -0.49 10.65 -5.03
N MET A 69 -0.39 11.93 -5.40
CA MET A 69 0.85 12.51 -5.92
C MET A 69 2.02 12.34 -4.94
N ARG A 70 1.82 12.65 -3.65
CA ARG A 70 2.86 12.48 -2.63
C ARG A 70 3.23 11.02 -2.41
N ALA A 71 2.27 10.10 -2.41
CA ALA A 71 2.54 8.68 -2.28
C ALA A 71 3.45 8.16 -3.43
N LYS A 72 3.16 8.57 -4.68
CA LYS A 72 3.99 8.25 -5.85
C LYS A 72 5.41 8.81 -5.73
N MET A 73 5.54 10.05 -5.26
CA MET A 73 6.86 10.68 -5.02
C MET A 73 7.66 9.91 -3.96
N ASN A 74 7.04 9.56 -2.83
CA ASN A 74 7.69 8.81 -1.76
C ASN A 74 8.17 7.44 -2.24
N TYR A 75 7.31 6.70 -2.97
CA TYR A 75 7.70 5.42 -3.56
C TYR A 75 8.90 5.58 -4.51
N GLY A 76 8.90 6.60 -5.36
CA GLY A 76 10.02 6.88 -6.25
C GLY A 76 11.33 7.15 -5.53
N LEU A 77 11.30 7.86 -4.39
CA LEU A 77 12.47 8.11 -3.55
C LEU A 77 12.98 6.81 -2.90
N GLU A 78 12.07 5.99 -2.36
CA GLU A 78 12.41 4.72 -1.72
C GLU A 78 13.09 3.75 -2.70
N VAL A 79 12.60 3.66 -3.94
CA VAL A 79 13.19 2.79 -4.98
C VAL A 79 14.51 3.35 -5.50
N SER A 80 14.68 4.68 -5.56
CA SER A 80 15.95 5.27 -6.00
C SER A 80 17.09 5.11 -4.99
N ASP A 81 16.76 4.92 -3.71
CA ASP A 81 17.71 4.70 -2.62
C ASP A 81 18.05 3.20 -2.42
N GLU A 82 17.43 2.27 -3.16
CA GLU A 82 17.80 0.86 -3.12
C GLU A 82 19.18 0.63 -3.78
N PRO A 83 20.15 0.02 -3.09
CA PRO A 83 21.46 -0.23 -3.67
C PRO A 83 21.33 -1.16 -4.86
N VAL A 84 21.86 -0.74 -6.02
CA VAL A 84 22.06 -1.63 -7.17
C VAL A 84 22.99 -2.74 -6.70
N LEU A 85 22.46 -3.95 -6.59
CA LEU A 85 23.28 -5.15 -6.43
C LEU A 85 23.96 -5.38 -7.77
N ASP A 86 25.21 -4.92 -7.91
CA ASP A 86 26.08 -5.32 -9.02
C ASP A 86 26.31 -6.84 -8.91
N GLU A 87 25.83 -7.59 -9.92
CA GLU A 87 26.18 -9.01 -10.16
C GLU A 87 27.59 -9.16 -10.75
#